data_AF-A0A396HQ85-F1
#
_entry.id   AF-A0A396HQ85-F1
#
_cell.length_a   1.000
_cell.length_b   1.000
_cell.length_c   1.000
_cell.angle_alpha   90.00
_cell.angle_beta   90.00
_cell.angle_gamma   90.00
#
_symmetry.space_group_name_H-M   'P 1'
#
loop_
_entity.id
_entity.type
_entity.pdbx_description
1 polymer ?
#
loop_
_entity_poly.entity_id
_entity_poly.type
_entity_poly.pdbx_seq_one_letter_code
_entity_poly.pdbx_strand_id
1 'polypeptide(L)'
;MKGEFESYQKISPPNLEGVDVRNLSALGVLRDCLCVTTTSDDVWVMKEYGNKESWTKLFTIPYMRDPSKRDVFPKAVYIFEDDQVLLKFMNDFDLNLILYNPRSRTLKANNFKDIPEVCVESLVSPCSLY
;
A
#
# COMPACT_ATOMS: atom_id res chain seq x y z
N MET A 1 -29.40 -3.97 19.70
CA MET A 1 -28.20 -3.92 18.84
C MET A 1 -28.35 -2.73 17.90
N LYS A 2 -27.50 -1.71 18.02
CA LYS A 2 -27.42 -0.64 17.02
C LYS A 2 -26.62 -1.22 15.84
N GLY A 3 -27.26 -1.37 14.69
CA GLY A 3 -26.54 -1.67 13.45
C GLY A 3 -25.77 -0.43 13.05
N GLU A 4 -24.46 -0.58 12.91
CA GLU A 4 -23.65 0.43 12.22
C GLU A 4 -23.94 0.28 10.72
N PHE A 5 -24.40 1.37 10.09
CA PHE A 5 -24.58 1.42 8.65
C PHE A 5 -23.26 1.90 8.03
N GLU A 6 -22.65 1.07 7.19
CA GLU A 6 -21.51 1.50 6.37
C GLU A 6 -21.98 2.56 5.36
N SER A 7 -21.22 3.67 5.27
CA SER A 7 -21.44 4.73 4.29
C SER A 7 -20.24 4.81 3.36
N TYR A 8 -20.51 4.84 2.06
CA TYR A 8 -19.47 4.94 1.03
C TYR A 8 -19.43 6.36 0.47
N GLN A 9 -18.24 6.95 0.44
CA GLN A 9 -18.01 8.27 -0.15
C GLN A 9 -16.91 8.20 -1.21
N LYS A 10 -17.11 8.90 -2.32
CA LYS A 10 -16.08 9.07 -3.34
C LYS A 10 -15.00 10.04 -2.82
N ILE A 11 -13.75 9.58 -2.82
CA ILE A 11 -12.60 10.40 -2.40
C ILE A 11 -11.87 10.91 -3.64
N SER A 12 -11.34 12.12 -3.55
CA SER A 12 -10.50 12.66 -4.61
C SER A 12 -9.08 12.06 -4.56
N PRO A 13 -8.47 11.73 -5.71
CA PRO A 13 -7.08 11.29 -5.75
C PRO A 13 -6.13 12.41 -5.28
N PRO A 14 -4.86 12.07 -4.95
CA PRO A 14 -3.82 13.06 -4.70
C PRO A 14 -3.76 14.09 -5.83
N ASN A 15 -3.41 15.34 -5.49
CA ASN A 15 -3.20 16.38 -6.51
C ASN A 15 -1.88 16.09 -7.24
N LEU A 16 -1.93 15.16 -8.18
CA LEU A 16 -0.82 14.79 -9.04
C LEU A 16 -0.77 15.85 -10.14
N GLU A 17 0.01 16.91 -9.94
CA GLU A 17 0.11 18.02 -10.91
C GLU A 17 0.27 17.51 -12.35
N GLY A 18 -0.72 17.77 -13.21
CA GLY A 18 -0.70 17.39 -14.62
C GLY A 18 -0.85 15.90 -14.95
N VAL A 19 -1.19 15.06 -13.98
CA VAL A 19 -1.17 13.59 -14.11
C VAL A 19 -2.58 13.03 -13.92
N ASP A 20 -3.14 12.47 -15.01
CA ASP A 20 -4.48 11.86 -15.07
C ASP A 20 -4.67 10.76 -14.00
N VAL A 21 -5.90 10.54 -13.53
CA VAL A 21 -6.30 9.46 -12.60
C VAL A 21 -5.93 8.08 -13.14
N ARG A 22 -5.73 7.96 -14.46
CA ARG A 22 -5.15 6.77 -15.13
C ARG A 22 -3.76 6.39 -14.64
N ASN A 23 -3.08 7.28 -13.93
CA ASN A 23 -1.76 7.05 -13.38
C ASN A 23 -1.79 6.43 -11.98
N LEU A 24 -2.94 5.93 -11.49
CA LEU A 24 -3.00 5.15 -10.25
C LEU A 24 -2.88 3.66 -10.57
N SER A 25 -1.88 3.00 -9.99
CA SER A 25 -1.60 1.59 -10.20
C SER A 25 -2.15 0.69 -9.09
N ALA A 26 -2.17 1.17 -7.84
CA ALA A 26 -2.64 0.39 -6.70
C ALA A 26 -3.24 1.24 -5.57
N LEU A 27 -4.30 0.75 -4.95
CA LEU A 27 -4.90 1.27 -3.71
C LEU A 27 -4.60 0.32 -2.53
N GLY A 28 -4.35 0.86 -1.35
CA GLY A 28 -4.11 0.09 -0.14
C GLY A 28 -4.26 0.90 1.15
N VAL A 29 -3.82 0.32 2.25
CA VAL A 29 -3.74 0.96 3.56
C VAL A 29 -2.33 0.77 4.10
N LEU A 30 -1.71 1.83 4.59
CA LEU A 30 -0.39 1.80 5.23
C LEU A 30 -0.45 2.60 6.52
N ARG A 31 -0.11 1.98 7.66
CA ARG A 31 -0.23 2.59 9.00
C ARG A 31 -1.59 3.27 9.20
N ASP A 32 -2.65 2.51 8.92
CA ASP A 32 -4.05 2.93 9.03
C ASP A 32 -4.47 4.13 8.15
N CYS A 33 -3.58 4.59 7.26
CA CYS A 33 -3.85 5.66 6.32
C CYS A 33 -4.13 5.07 4.93
N LEU A 34 -5.14 5.61 4.23
CA LEU A 34 -5.40 5.26 2.84
C LEU A 34 -4.18 5.62 1.98
N CYS A 35 -3.69 4.67 1.19
CA CYS A 35 -2.52 4.87 0.34
C CYS A 35 -2.82 4.60 -1.14
N VAL A 36 -2.12 5.31 -2.01
CA VAL A 36 -2.20 5.15 -3.46
C VAL A 36 -0.79 5.06 -4.02
N THR A 37 -0.56 4.10 -4.92
CA THR A 37 0.67 4.03 -5.73
C THR A 37 0.37 4.52 -7.13
N THR A 38 1.27 5.31 -7.71
CA THR A 38 1.15 5.81 -9.08
C THR A 38 1.88 4.93 -10.09
N THR A 39 1.68 5.18 -11.38
CA THR A 39 2.45 4.60 -12.50
C THR A 39 3.89 5.09 -12.57
N SER A 40 4.19 6.22 -11.90
CA SER A 40 5.55 6.70 -11.61
C SER A 40 6.18 6.05 -10.38
N ASP A 41 5.54 4.99 -9.85
CA ASP A 41 5.99 4.24 -8.67
C ASP A 41 6.08 5.10 -7.39
N ASP A 42 5.32 6.21 -7.34
CA ASP A 42 5.22 7.07 -6.16
C ASP A 42 4.12 6.57 -5.22
N VAL A 43 4.46 6.42 -3.94
CA VAL A 43 3.51 6.06 -2.89
C VAL A 43 3.06 7.31 -2.15
N TRP A 44 1.75 7.54 -2.15
CA TRP A 44 1.07 8.64 -1.47
C TRP A 44 0.19 8.11 -0.35
N VAL A 45 0.07 8.86 0.74
CA VAL A 45 -0.82 8.55 1.86
C VAL A 45 -1.73 9.73 2.17
N MET A 46 -2.99 9.45 2.47
CA MET A 46 -3.97 10.44 2.95
C MET A 46 -3.94 10.42 4.47
N LYS A 47 -3.35 11.47 5.07
CA LYS A 47 -3.23 11.57 6.53
C LYS A 47 -4.56 11.84 7.22
N GLU A 48 -5.46 12.55 6.54
CA GLU A 48 -6.80 12.86 7.05
C GLU A 48 -7.82 12.36 6.03
N TYR A 49 -8.61 11.37 6.45
CA TYR A 49 -9.57 10.72 5.56
C TYR A 49 -10.58 11.73 4.99
N GLY A 50 -10.75 11.73 3.66
CA GLY A 50 -11.64 12.65 2.95
C GLY A 50 -11.04 14.03 2.64
N ASN A 51 -9.90 14.40 3.24
CA ASN A 51 -9.22 15.65 2.96
C ASN A 51 -8.21 15.47 1.81
N LYS A 52 -8.52 16.04 0.63
CA LYS A 52 -7.65 16.00 -0.55
C LYS A 52 -6.29 16.68 -0.30
N GLU A 53 -6.23 17.69 0.54
CA GLU A 53 -4.98 18.42 0.81
C GLU A 53 -4.05 17.64 1.74
N SER A 54 -4.55 16.62 2.43
CA SER A 54 -3.77 15.78 3.33
C SER A 54 -2.93 14.72 2.62
N TRP A 55 -3.09 14.56 1.31
CA TRP A 55 -2.28 13.66 0.50
C TRP A 55 -0.81 14.08 0.55
N THR A 56 0.03 13.22 1.12
CA THR A 56 1.48 13.44 1.22
C THR A 56 2.22 12.30 0.50
N LYS A 57 3.20 12.65 -0.33
CA LYS A 57 4.10 11.66 -0.93
C LYS A 57 5.01 11.09 0.15
N LEU A 58 5.01 9.76 0.32
CA LEU A 58 5.83 9.08 1.31
C LEU A 58 7.23 8.78 0.76
N PHE A 59 7.29 8.11 -0.39
CA PHE A 59 8.52 7.76 -1.09
C PHE A 59 8.23 7.39 -2.55
N THR A 60 9.29 7.33 -3.35
CA THR A 60 9.27 6.73 -4.69
C THR A 60 9.93 5.36 -4.58
N ILE A 61 9.27 4.33 -5.14
CA ILE A 61 9.85 3.00 -5.24
C ILE A 61 10.89 3.05 -6.36
N PRO A 62 12.14 2.66 -6.10
CA PRO A 62 13.16 2.67 -7.14
C PRO A 62 12.76 1.76 -8.29
N TYR A 63 12.94 2.25 -9.51
CA TYR A 63 12.57 1.56 -10.74
C TYR A 63 13.27 0.19 -10.83
N MET A 64 12.50 -0.86 -10.65
CA MET A 64 12.93 -2.28 -10.71
C MET A 64 12.39 -2.96 -11.96
N ARG A 65 12.12 -2.19 -13.03
CA ARG A 65 11.60 -2.76 -14.28
C ARG A 65 12.74 -3.46 -15.00
N ASP A 66 12.81 -4.77 -14.85
CA ASP A 66 13.54 -5.63 -15.76
C ASP A 66 12.97 -5.39 -17.17
N PRO A 67 13.75 -4.90 -18.14
CA PRO A 67 13.27 -4.63 -19.50
C PRO A 67 12.66 -5.85 -20.18
N SER A 68 12.99 -7.06 -19.70
CA SER A 68 12.48 -8.32 -20.23
C SER A 68 11.12 -8.75 -19.64
N LYS A 69 10.67 -8.11 -18.55
CA LYS A 69 9.40 -8.45 -17.87
C LYS A 69 8.36 -7.36 -18.08
N ARG A 70 7.16 -7.77 -18.52
CA ARG A 70 6.03 -6.84 -18.74
C ARG A 70 5.52 -6.29 -17.42
N ASP A 71 5.18 -5.00 -17.44
CA ASP A 71 4.26 -4.28 -16.55
C ASP A 71 4.15 -4.77 -15.10
N VAL A 72 5.28 -4.79 -14.39
CA VAL A 72 5.28 -5.07 -12.96
C VAL A 72 5.00 -3.78 -12.21
N PHE A 73 3.81 -3.67 -11.63
CA PHE A 73 3.45 -2.56 -10.74
C PHE A 73 3.73 -2.94 -9.29
N PRO A 74 4.71 -2.31 -8.62
CA PRO A 74 4.94 -2.57 -7.22
C PRO A 74 3.78 -2.02 -6.40
N LYS A 75 3.37 -2.77 -5.38
CA LYS A 75 2.40 -2.33 -4.39
C LYS A 75 3.05 -2.33 -3.02
N ALA A 76 3.05 -1.19 -2.33
CA ALA A 76 3.36 -1.16 -0.91
C ALA A 76 2.23 -1.85 -0.12
N VAL A 77 2.58 -2.86 0.67
CA VAL A 77 1.59 -3.65 1.45
C VAL A 77 1.68 -3.41 2.94
N TYR A 78 2.85 -3.04 3.46
CA TYR A 78 3.04 -2.79 4.89
C TYR A 78 4.22 -1.85 5.13
N ILE A 79 4.16 -1.05 6.19
CA ILE A 79 5.28 -0.25 6.69
C ILE A 79 5.57 -0.68 8.12
N PHE A 80 6.78 -1.17 8.36
CA PHE A 80 7.28 -1.56 9.66
C PHE A 80 7.60 -0.35 10.54
N GLU A 81 7.68 -0.53 11.85
CA GLU A 81 8.01 0.54 12.82
C GLU A 81 9.34 1.25 12.53
N ASP A 82 10.29 0.57 11.90
CA ASP A 82 11.59 1.12 11.51
C ASP A 82 11.59 1.81 10.13
N ASP A 83 10.40 2.12 9.60
CA ASP A 83 10.13 2.70 8.29
C ASP A 83 10.55 1.82 7.09
N GLN A 84 10.92 0.56 7.31
CA GLN A 84 11.04 -0.38 6.21
C GLN A 84 9.65 -0.66 5.61
N VAL A 85 9.60 -0.91 4.32
CA VAL A 85 8.38 -1.09 3.56
C VAL A 85 8.39 -2.45 2.90
N LEU A 86 7.35 -3.24 3.13
CA LEU A 86 7.14 -4.46 2.37
C LEU A 86 6.48 -4.10 1.03
N LEU A 87 7.17 -4.43 -0.05
CA LEU A 87 6.70 -4.26 -1.42
C LEU A 87 6.30 -5.61 -2.00
N LYS A 88 5.13 -5.65 -2.64
CA LYS A 88 4.65 -6.77 -3.43
C LYS A 88 4.81 -6.46 -4.91
N PHE A 89 5.52 -7.31 -5.61
CA PHE A 89 5.63 -7.31 -7.07
C PHE A 89 4.83 -8.50 -7.59
N MET A 90 3.89 -8.23 -8.50
CA MET A 90 3.11 -9.25 -9.16
C MET A 90 3.55 -9.32 -10.62
N ASN A 91 4.15 -10.44 -11.00
CA ASN A 91 4.42 -10.76 -12.40
C ASN A 91 3.38 -11.80 -12.87
N ASP A 92 3.31 -12.06 -14.18
CA ASP A 92 2.33 -12.97 -14.78
C ASP A 92 2.21 -14.35 -14.10
N PHE A 93 3.24 -14.80 -13.38
CA PHE A 93 3.28 -16.13 -12.76
C PHE A 93 3.75 -16.18 -11.31
N ASP A 94 4.35 -15.10 -10.77
CA ASP A 94 5.01 -15.12 -9.46
C ASP A 94 4.68 -13.89 -8.61
N LEU A 95 4.48 -14.13 -7.31
CA LEU A 95 4.44 -13.11 -6.28
C LEU A 95 5.83 -12.98 -5.65
N ASN A 96 6.42 -11.80 -5.73
CA ASN A 96 7.67 -11.50 -5.06
C ASN A 96 7.45 -10.44 -3.99
N LEU A 97 7.88 -10.74 -2.77
CA LEU A 97 7.87 -9.79 -1.66
C LEU A 97 9.30 -9.28 -1.42
N ILE A 98 9.48 -7.97 -1.43
CA ILE A 98 10.79 -7.33 -1.25
C ILE A 98 10.69 -6.34 -0.11
N LEU A 99 11.67 -6.36 0.78
CA LEU A 99 11.79 -5.37 1.84
C LEU A 99 12.57 -4.17 1.30
N TYR A 100 11.94 -3.01 1.30
CA TYR A 100 12.52 -1.76 0.86
C TYR A 100 12.81 -0.86 2.05
N ASN A 101 13.99 -0.24 2.08
CA ASN A 101 14.30 0.82 3.03
C ASN A 101 14.33 2.17 2.29
N PRO A 102 13.34 3.05 2.48
CA PRO A 102 13.29 4.36 1.83
C PRO A 102 14.46 5.29 2.20
N ARG A 103 15.03 5.15 3.41
CA ARG A 103 16.11 6.01 3.90
C ARG A 103 17.43 5.68 3.22
N SER A 104 17.77 4.40 3.10
CA SER A 104 18.99 3.94 2.43
C SER A 104 18.82 3.65 0.95
N ARG A 105 17.58 3.69 0.43
CA ARG A 105 17.20 3.28 -0.94
C ARG A 105 17.66 1.87 -1.30
N THR A 106 17.75 0.99 -0.31
CA THR A 106 18.19 -0.41 -0.50
C THR A 106 17.01 -1.35 -0.55
N LEU A 107 17.08 -2.34 -1.44
CA LEU A 107 16.13 -3.44 -1.52
C LEU A 107 16.78 -4.72 -1.02
N LYS A 108 16.08 -5.42 -0.14
CA LYS A 108 16.45 -6.75 0.33
C LYS A 108 15.40 -7.72 -0.20
N ALA A 109 15.79 -8.52 -1.18
CA ALA A 109 14.96 -9.63 -1.64
C ALA A 109 14.81 -10.59 -0.46
N ASN A 110 13.59 -10.77 0.02
CA ASN A 110 13.30 -11.77 1.03
C ASN A 110 12.43 -12.81 0.36
N ASN A 111 12.83 -14.08 0.42
CA ASN A 111 12.10 -15.17 -0.20
C ASN A 111 10.89 -15.56 0.69
N PHE A 112 10.00 -14.61 0.98
CA PHE A 112 8.70 -14.93 1.56
C PHE A 112 7.93 -15.70 0.49
N LYS A 113 7.96 -17.03 0.56
CA LYS A 113 7.12 -17.90 -0.28
C LYS A 113 5.65 -17.83 0.13
N ASP A 114 5.39 -17.46 1.37
CA ASP A 114 4.06 -17.33 1.95
C ASP A 114 3.84 -15.88 2.40
N ILE A 115 2.70 -15.31 2.01
CA ILE A 115 2.26 -14.00 2.47
C ILE A 115 1.97 -14.15 3.97
N PRO A 116 2.56 -13.34 4.87
CA PRO A 116 2.03 -13.25 6.22
C PRO A 116 0.62 -12.67 6.10
N GLU A 117 -0.38 -13.52 6.30
CA GLU A 117 -1.75 -13.07 6.48
C GLU A 117 -1.73 -12.08 7.63
N VAL A 118 -1.97 -10.80 7.34
CA VAL A 118 -2.16 -9.79 8.40
C VAL A 118 -3.50 -10.13 9.04
N CYS A 119 -3.45 -11.02 10.03
CA CYS A 119 -4.58 -11.26 10.91
C CYS A 119 -4.77 -9.98 11.73
N VAL A 120 -5.66 -9.10 11.27
CA VAL A 120 -6.26 -8.11 12.15
C VAL A 120 -7.20 -8.89 13.04
N GLU A 121 -6.69 -9.41 14.17
CA GLU A 121 -7.57 -9.93 15.21
C GLU A 121 -8.48 -8.78 15.64
N SER A 122 -9.76 -8.89 15.26
CA SER A 122 -10.78 -8.08 15.88
C SER A 122 -10.79 -8.45 17.36
N LEU A 123 -10.48 -7.50 18.25
CA LEU A 123 -10.59 -7.64 19.70
C LEU A 123 -12.05 -7.76 20.17
N VAL A 124 -12.91 -8.46 19.42
CA VAL A 124 -14.15 -8.97 19.99
C VAL A 124 -13.73 -10.15 20.86
N SER A 125 -13.53 -9.87 22.14
CA SER A 125 -13.40 -10.88 23.17
C SER A 125 -14.48 -11.95 22.91
N PRO A 126 -14.14 -13.26 22.85
CA PRO A 126 -15.18 -14.26 22.82
C PRO A 126 -15.98 -14.05 24.11
N CYS A 127 -17.17 -13.50 23.99
CA CYS A 127 -18.12 -13.46 25.09
C CYS A 127 -18.26 -14.90 25.55
N SER A 128 -17.66 -15.21 26.68
CA SER A 128 -17.84 -16.45 27.40
C SER A 128 -19.30 -16.52 27.81
N LEU A 129 -20.11 -17.15 26.96
CA LEU A 129 -21.42 -17.62 27.35
C LEU A 129 -21.21 -19.03 27.94
N TYR A 130 -21.33 -19.03 29.26
CA TYR A 130 -21.52 -20.10 30.25
C TYR A 130 -21.85 -21.49 29.71
#